data_AF-A0A8C3EE88-F1
#
_entry.id   AF-A0A8C3EE88-F1
#
_cell.length_a   1.000
_cell.length_b   1.000
_cell.length_c   1.000
_cell.angle_alpha   90.00
_cell.angle_beta   90.00
_cell.angle_gamma   90.00
#
_symmetry.space_group_name_H-M   'P 1'
#
loop_
_entity.id
_entity.type
_entity.pdbx_description
1 polymer ?
#
loop_
_entity_poly.entity_id
_entity_poly.type
_entity_poly.pdbx_seq_one_letter_code
_entity_poly.pdbx_strand_id
1 'polypeptide(L)'
;MEDDSEPEQSSWAYLPDVCLRHVFHWLDDRDRSRAALVCKKWSCAMYSGSLWRCRTITFYGQSSRARTLEFQSALWYTKKFGKYLKHLEIKLSNPYNTPFIKKFQVIMRGLLSHLGKCNSHLVSLSIKYLELDCLIWKNVVRAQFIKNLAAFLKRMSNQLDYLNLKGARITLEEGCELLNSLSSLTNRSFISEINIEDFFSLHLSVYSSALFHQTMSKFHSLTILTFNYNCISDELLDILREHSSHSLCTLNIKCHIHDPHGQVVSGMAWANLAKRAPKLNVNFFFERVMKHDHLARILLVEIPVRSISLRSCYFSDPDWTMRPTLTNLLPAYWHGLQVRETIGTPYCNITKLSK
;
A
#
# COMPACT_ATOMS: atom_id res chain seq x y z
N MET A 1 67.89 2.63 8.75
CA MET A 1 67.11 3.58 7.94
C MET A 1 65.75 2.96 7.83
N GLU A 2 64.84 3.35 8.71
CA GLU A 2 63.43 2.97 8.63
C GLU A 2 62.81 3.81 7.52
N ASP A 3 62.19 3.12 6.57
CA ASP A 3 61.53 3.71 5.41
C ASP A 3 60.24 4.39 5.89
N ASP A 4 60.34 5.71 6.12
CA ASP A 4 59.29 6.59 6.65
C ASP A 4 58.36 7.08 5.52
N SER A 5 58.11 6.24 4.51
CA SER A 5 57.16 6.55 3.45
C SER A 5 55.74 6.32 3.97
N GLU A 6 54.99 7.40 4.22
CA GLU A 6 53.55 7.33 4.48
C GLU A 6 52.87 6.50 3.38
N PRO A 7 51.93 5.59 3.71
CA PRO A 7 51.30 4.74 2.73
C PRO A 7 50.57 5.60 1.69
N GLU A 8 51.06 5.58 0.44
CA GLU A 8 50.46 6.33 -0.66
C GLU A 8 48.97 6.03 -0.76
N GLN A 9 48.16 7.07 -0.56
CA GLN A 9 46.72 6.92 -0.56
C GLN A 9 46.24 6.56 -1.98
N SER A 10 45.60 5.39 -2.12
CA SER A 10 45.11 4.88 -3.41
C SER A 10 44.35 5.94 -4.22
N SER A 11 44.55 5.98 -5.54
CA SER A 11 43.87 6.90 -6.46
C SER A 11 42.34 6.87 -6.33
N TRP A 12 41.77 5.74 -5.91
CA TRP A 12 40.35 5.54 -5.62
C TRP A 12 39.81 6.39 -4.44
N ALA A 13 40.68 6.83 -3.53
CA ALA A 13 40.31 7.74 -2.45
C ALA A 13 39.93 9.14 -2.96
N TYR A 14 40.36 9.51 -4.16
CA TYR A 14 40.12 10.83 -4.75
C TYR A 14 38.92 10.89 -5.69
N LEU A 15 38.22 9.77 -5.91
CA LEU A 15 37.00 9.72 -6.74
C LEU A 15 36.02 10.87 -6.42
N PRO A 16 35.42 11.54 -7.42
CA PRO A 16 34.42 12.57 -7.18
C PRO A 16 33.19 12.05 -6.42
N ASP A 17 32.55 12.90 -5.63
CA ASP A 17 31.38 12.55 -4.80
C ASP A 17 30.19 12.03 -5.62
N VAL A 18 30.06 12.45 -6.88
CA VAL A 18 29.04 11.94 -7.80
C VAL A 18 29.29 10.46 -8.10
N CYS A 19 30.55 10.08 -8.39
CA CYS A 19 30.95 8.70 -8.65
C CYS A 19 30.77 7.83 -7.41
N LEU A 20 31.21 8.32 -6.23
CA LEU A 20 31.03 7.59 -4.97
C LEU A 20 29.56 7.35 -4.67
N ARG A 21 28.69 8.37 -4.80
CA ARG A 21 27.24 8.18 -4.61
C ARG A 21 26.66 7.15 -5.58
N HIS A 22 27.15 7.10 -6.82
CA HIS A 22 26.73 6.08 -7.77
C HIS A 22 27.17 4.68 -7.32
N VAL A 23 28.41 4.51 -6.87
CA VAL A 23 28.88 3.24 -6.29
C VAL A 23 28.03 2.82 -5.09
N PHE A 24 27.87 3.71 -4.10
CA PHE A 24 27.07 3.45 -2.90
C PHE A 24 25.60 3.11 -3.20
N HIS A 25 25.03 3.62 -4.29
CA HIS A 25 23.66 3.32 -4.70
C HIS A 25 23.45 1.82 -4.91
N TRP A 26 24.45 1.14 -5.48
CA TRP A 26 24.41 -0.29 -5.80
C TRP A 26 24.80 -1.22 -4.65
N LEU A 27 25.32 -0.67 -3.55
CA LEU A 27 25.71 -1.44 -2.37
C LEU A 27 24.52 -1.62 -1.42
N ASP A 28 24.45 -2.79 -0.76
CA ASP A 28 23.56 -3.02 0.38
C ASP A 28 24.05 -2.30 1.65
N ASP A 29 23.26 -2.27 2.73
CA ASP A 29 23.65 -1.56 3.96
C ASP A 29 24.98 -2.05 4.56
N ARG A 30 25.26 -3.35 4.46
CA ARG A 30 26.47 -3.97 5.03
C ARG A 30 27.68 -3.52 4.26
N ASP A 31 27.61 -3.57 2.94
CA ASP A 31 28.70 -3.18 2.06
C ASP A 31 28.88 -1.66 2.02
N ARG A 32 27.80 -0.87 2.13
CA ARG A 32 27.91 0.58 2.38
C ARG A 32 28.69 0.87 3.66
N SER A 33 28.39 0.14 4.73
CA SER A 33 29.07 0.32 6.02
C SER A 33 30.55 -0.07 5.93
N ARG A 34 30.90 -1.14 5.20
CA ARG A 34 32.30 -1.55 4.95
C ARG A 34 33.04 -0.55 4.07
N ALA A 35 32.40 -0.12 2.98
CA ALA A 35 32.93 0.88 2.05
C ALA A 35 33.22 2.22 2.78
N ALA A 36 32.37 2.61 3.73
CA ALA A 36 32.56 3.81 4.54
C ALA A 36 33.80 3.76 5.45
N LEU A 37 34.38 2.58 5.70
CA LEU A 37 35.59 2.41 6.52
C LEU A 37 36.89 2.55 5.71
N VAL A 38 36.81 2.60 4.37
CA VAL A 38 38.00 2.66 3.50
C VAL A 38 38.78 3.95 3.70
N CYS A 39 38.10 5.10 3.66
CA CYS A 39 38.71 6.40 3.93
C CYS A 39 37.67 7.46 4.30
N LYS A 40 38.13 8.63 4.78
CA LYS A 40 37.26 9.76 5.17
C LYS A 40 36.29 10.17 4.06
N LYS A 41 36.75 10.23 2.79
CA LYS A 41 35.90 10.64 1.66
C LYS A 41 34.76 9.67 1.41
N TRP A 42 35.05 8.37 1.42
CA TRP A 42 34.04 7.32 1.28
C TRP A 42 33.06 7.32 2.46
N SER A 43 33.56 7.58 3.67
CA SER A 43 32.72 7.77 4.85
C SER A 43 31.74 8.94 4.67
N CYS A 44 32.21 10.11 4.22
CA CYS A 44 31.36 11.26 3.94
C CYS A 44 30.30 10.96 2.87
N ALA A 45 30.68 10.25 1.80
CA ALA A 45 29.76 9.87 0.72
C ALA A 45 28.60 9.00 1.22
N MET A 46 28.85 8.08 2.16
CA MET A 46 27.82 7.26 2.81
C MET A 46 26.71 8.11 3.44
N TYR A 47 27.04 9.27 4.02
CA TYR A 47 26.07 10.13 4.70
C TYR A 47 25.26 11.04 3.76
N SER A 48 25.43 10.92 2.44
CA SER A 48 24.65 11.66 1.47
C SER A 48 23.17 11.28 1.52
N GLY A 49 22.29 12.26 1.72
CA GLY A 49 20.85 12.04 1.84
C GLY A 49 20.21 11.37 0.62
N SER A 50 20.80 11.47 -0.58
CA SER A 50 20.28 10.82 -1.79
C SER A 50 20.28 9.29 -1.69
N LEU A 51 21.16 8.70 -0.88
CA LEU A 51 21.28 7.25 -0.70
C LEU A 51 20.17 6.66 0.19
N TRP A 52 19.44 7.51 0.91
CA TRP A 52 18.56 7.11 2.01
C TRP A 52 17.11 7.59 1.82
N ARG A 53 16.71 7.90 0.59
CA ARG A 53 15.36 8.37 0.27
C ARG A 53 14.31 7.26 0.31
N CYS A 54 14.71 6.01 0.11
CA CYS A 54 13.79 4.87 0.06
C CYS A 54 14.23 3.80 1.05
N ARG A 55 13.28 3.25 1.81
CA ARG A 55 13.54 2.15 2.72
C ARG A 55 12.37 1.19 2.83
N THR A 56 12.68 -0.10 2.79
CA THR A 56 11.77 -1.17 3.20
C THR A 56 12.28 -1.78 4.49
N ILE A 57 11.41 -1.90 5.49
CA ILE A 57 11.67 -2.55 6.77
C ILE A 57 10.72 -3.73 6.90
N THR A 58 11.26 -4.94 7.01
CA THR A 58 10.45 -6.15 7.17
C THR A 58 10.65 -6.69 8.58
N PHE A 59 9.55 -6.90 9.29
CA PHE A 59 9.54 -7.53 10.60
C PHE A 59 9.00 -8.95 10.45
N TYR A 60 9.87 -9.94 10.69
CA TYR A 60 9.47 -11.33 10.64
C TYR A 60 9.12 -11.84 12.04
N GLY A 61 7.99 -12.51 12.19
CA GLY A 61 7.53 -13.02 13.48
C GLY A 61 8.51 -13.93 14.21
N GLN A 62 9.30 -14.75 13.49
CA GLN A 62 10.07 -15.87 14.09
C GLN A 62 11.20 -15.37 15.00
N SER A 63 11.32 -16.00 16.16
CA SER A 63 12.37 -15.69 17.14
C SER A 63 13.73 -16.24 16.70
N SER A 64 14.68 -15.35 16.37
CA SER A 64 16.10 -15.66 16.28
C SER A 64 16.96 -14.45 16.72
N ARG A 65 18.21 -14.68 17.15
CA ARG A 65 19.14 -13.61 17.56
C ARG A 65 19.36 -12.57 16.46
N ALA A 66 19.45 -13.02 15.21
CA ALA A 66 19.59 -12.17 14.03
C ALA A 66 18.45 -11.13 13.88
N ARG A 67 17.25 -11.42 14.41
CA ARG A 67 16.06 -10.57 14.25
C ARG A 67 15.84 -9.55 15.36
N THR A 68 16.47 -9.73 16.53
CA THR A 68 16.56 -8.61 17.50
C THR A 68 17.40 -7.47 16.92
N LEU A 69 18.41 -7.79 16.11
CA LEU A 69 19.20 -6.80 15.38
C LEU A 69 18.34 -6.08 14.32
N GLU A 70 17.35 -6.72 13.70
CA GLU A 70 16.44 -6.06 12.74
C GLU A 70 15.65 -4.92 13.39
N PHE A 71 15.07 -5.15 14.57
CA PHE A 71 14.35 -4.10 15.32
C PHE A 71 15.25 -2.94 15.72
N GLN A 72 16.46 -3.24 16.20
CA GLN A 72 17.43 -2.22 16.60
C GLN A 72 17.95 -1.46 15.38
N SER A 73 18.21 -2.15 14.26
CA SER A 73 18.62 -1.57 12.99
C SER A 73 17.57 -0.64 12.43
N ALA A 74 16.29 -1.02 12.48
CA ALA A 74 15.18 -0.16 12.06
C ALA A 74 15.13 1.17 12.83
N LEU A 75 15.26 1.12 14.17
CA LEU A 75 15.32 2.33 14.98
C LEU A 75 16.59 3.15 14.74
N TRP A 76 17.74 2.50 14.66
CA TRP A 76 19.02 3.15 14.40
C TRP A 76 19.00 3.88 13.05
N TYR A 77 18.53 3.21 12.01
CA TYR A 77 18.35 3.77 10.67
C TYR A 77 17.44 4.99 10.72
N THR A 78 16.27 4.85 11.36
CA THR A 78 15.30 5.95 11.48
C THR A 78 15.93 7.14 12.20
N LYS A 79 16.69 6.91 13.27
CA LYS A 79 17.39 7.98 14.00
C LYS A 79 18.49 8.65 13.18
N LYS A 80 19.23 7.88 12.37
CA LYS A 80 20.40 8.39 11.65
C LYS A 80 20.03 9.04 10.31
N PHE A 81 19.13 8.42 9.58
CA PHE A 81 18.81 8.76 8.18
C PHE A 81 17.34 9.12 7.96
N GLY A 82 16.49 9.02 9.00
CA GLY A 82 15.05 9.23 8.86
C GLY A 82 14.67 10.59 8.29
N LYS A 83 15.47 11.64 8.52
CA LYS A 83 15.26 12.98 7.94
C LYS A 83 15.33 13.04 6.42
N TYR A 84 15.98 12.07 5.76
CA TYR A 84 16.12 12.01 4.31
C TYR A 84 15.06 11.15 3.61
N LEU A 85 14.27 10.38 4.39
CA LEU A 85 13.29 9.45 3.83
C LEU A 85 12.20 10.19 3.06
N LYS A 86 11.94 9.69 1.85
CA LYS A 86 10.80 10.06 1.01
C LYS A 86 9.79 8.93 0.87
N HIS A 87 10.26 7.68 0.83
CA HIS A 87 9.44 6.50 0.66
C HIS A 87 9.78 5.47 1.74
N LEU A 88 8.80 5.10 2.55
CA LEU A 88 8.94 4.10 3.59
C LEU A 88 7.91 2.99 3.42
N GLU A 89 8.38 1.76 3.30
CA GLU A 89 7.56 0.56 3.33
C GLU A 89 7.88 -0.26 4.58
N ILE A 90 6.85 -0.66 5.31
CA ILE A 90 6.94 -1.51 6.49
C ILE A 90 6.08 -2.74 6.24
N LYS A 91 6.69 -3.92 6.33
CA LYS A 91 6.02 -5.22 6.16
C LYS A 91 6.04 -5.97 7.48
N LEU A 92 4.87 -6.40 7.93
CA LEU A 92 4.77 -7.36 9.02
C LEU A 92 4.54 -8.75 8.41
N SER A 93 5.50 -9.65 8.59
CA SER A 93 5.46 -10.99 7.98
C SER A 93 5.25 -12.05 9.05
N ASN A 94 4.14 -12.78 8.92
CA ASN A 94 3.75 -13.91 9.78
C ASN A 94 3.71 -13.57 11.28
N PRO A 95 2.79 -12.70 11.71
CA PRO A 95 2.65 -12.38 13.13
C PRO A 95 2.03 -13.59 13.86
N TYR A 96 2.79 -14.31 14.68
CA TYR A 96 2.29 -15.54 15.33
C TYR A 96 2.20 -15.49 16.86
N ASN A 97 2.82 -14.50 17.53
CA ASN A 97 2.79 -14.43 18.99
C ASN A 97 2.64 -13.02 19.54
N THR A 98 2.04 -12.93 20.73
CA THR A 98 1.77 -11.67 21.42
C THR A 98 3.03 -10.91 21.88
N PRO A 99 4.09 -11.55 22.45
CA PRO A 99 5.32 -10.84 22.81
C PRO A 99 5.98 -10.10 21.65
N PHE A 100 6.00 -10.71 20.47
CA PHE A 100 6.52 -10.13 19.24
C PHE A 100 5.71 -8.89 18.84
N ILE A 101 4.37 -9.00 18.84
CA ILE A 101 3.49 -7.86 18.53
C ILE A 101 3.66 -6.70 19.52
N LYS A 102 3.83 -7.00 20.81
CA LYS A 102 4.16 -5.96 21.81
C LYS A 102 5.48 -5.26 21.47
N LYS A 103 6.53 -6.02 21.12
CA LYS A 103 7.83 -5.46 20.72
C LYS A 103 7.70 -4.63 19.44
N PHE A 104 7.02 -5.15 18.42
CA PHE A 104 6.72 -4.43 17.18
C PHE A 104 6.02 -3.10 17.46
N GLN A 105 4.97 -3.11 18.29
CA GLN A 105 4.24 -1.90 18.65
C GLN A 105 5.15 -0.84 19.33
N VAL A 106 6.02 -1.26 20.25
CA VAL A 106 6.97 -0.36 20.93
C VAL A 106 7.96 0.26 19.95
N ILE A 107 8.49 -0.54 19.04
CA ILE A 107 9.44 -0.08 18.02
C ILE A 107 8.76 0.88 17.04
N MET A 108 7.56 0.52 16.57
CA MET A 108 6.76 1.37 15.70
C MET A 108 6.42 2.70 16.34
N ARG A 109 6.08 2.73 17.64
CA ARG A 109 5.90 3.98 18.37
C ARG A 109 7.15 4.86 18.32
N GLY A 110 8.32 4.28 18.56
CA GLY A 110 9.60 5.00 18.52
C GLY A 110 9.92 5.53 17.12
N LEU A 111 9.71 4.70 16.09
CA LEU A 111 9.93 5.03 14.70
C LEU A 111 9.01 6.18 14.24
N LEU A 112 7.70 6.04 14.44
CA LEU A 112 6.69 7.03 14.06
C LEU A 112 6.90 8.35 14.82
N SER A 113 7.21 8.29 16.12
CA SER A 113 7.51 9.48 16.92
C SER A 113 8.75 10.23 16.42
N HIS A 114 9.81 9.51 16.05
CA HIS A 114 11.03 10.14 15.53
C HIS A 114 10.81 10.75 14.13
N LEU A 115 10.19 9.99 13.21
CA LEU A 115 9.87 10.50 11.88
C LEU A 115 8.95 11.72 11.96
N GLY A 116 7.90 11.66 12.79
CA GLY A 116 6.98 12.78 13.02
C GLY A 116 7.59 14.00 13.71
N LYS A 117 8.89 13.97 14.09
CA LYS A 117 9.63 15.12 14.62
C LYS A 117 10.70 15.62 13.65
N CYS A 118 11.34 14.71 12.92
CA CYS A 118 12.58 15.02 12.20
C CYS A 118 12.47 14.86 10.69
N ASN A 119 11.35 14.38 10.16
CA ASN A 119 11.14 14.21 8.72
C ASN A 119 10.08 15.19 8.20
N SER A 120 10.45 15.96 7.18
CA SER A 120 9.60 16.89 6.44
C SER A 120 9.52 16.56 4.93
N HIS A 121 9.93 15.34 4.55
CA HIS A 121 10.11 14.93 3.16
C HIS A 121 9.43 13.60 2.80
N LEU A 122 8.80 12.93 3.76
CA LEU A 122 8.12 11.65 3.56
C LEU A 122 6.86 11.87 2.72
N VAL A 123 6.94 11.44 1.47
CA VAL A 123 5.88 11.53 0.45
C VAL A 123 5.04 10.24 0.42
N SER A 124 5.66 9.10 0.72
CA SER A 124 5.02 7.78 0.60
C SER A 124 5.19 6.95 1.86
N LEU A 125 4.07 6.50 2.43
CA LEU A 125 4.05 5.54 3.53
C LEU A 125 3.28 4.28 3.12
N SER A 126 3.90 3.13 3.36
CA SER A 126 3.22 1.85 3.26
C SER A 126 3.45 1.03 4.52
N ILE A 127 2.37 0.53 5.12
CA ILE A 127 2.39 -0.42 6.23
C ILE A 127 1.40 -1.54 5.89
N LYS A 128 1.92 -2.71 5.54
CA LYS A 128 1.11 -3.81 5.00
C LYS A 128 0.98 -4.97 5.97
N TYR A 129 -0.14 -5.70 5.85
CA TYR A 129 -0.39 -7.01 6.47
C TYR A 129 -0.29 -6.96 8.00
N LEU A 130 -0.88 -5.93 8.61
CA LEU A 130 -0.90 -5.81 10.07
C LEU A 130 -1.82 -6.84 10.72
N GLU A 131 -2.90 -7.22 10.02
CA GLU A 131 -3.90 -8.20 10.48
C GLU A 131 -4.38 -7.91 11.92
N LEU A 132 -4.82 -6.67 12.16
CA LEU A 132 -5.06 -6.17 13.51
C LEU A 132 -6.19 -6.92 14.23
N ASP A 133 -7.11 -7.55 13.49
CA ASP A 133 -8.20 -8.39 14.01
C ASP A 133 -7.77 -9.80 14.44
N CYS A 134 -6.53 -10.20 14.21
CA CYS A 134 -5.99 -11.44 14.76
C CYS A 134 -5.86 -11.38 16.30
N LEU A 135 -6.19 -12.49 16.99
CA LEU A 135 -6.22 -12.61 18.46
C LEU A 135 -4.88 -12.30 19.17
N ILE A 136 -3.78 -12.29 18.42
CA ILE A 136 -2.44 -11.91 18.88
C ILE A 136 -2.34 -10.42 19.25
N TRP A 137 -3.17 -9.57 18.63
CA TRP A 137 -3.29 -8.15 18.91
C TRP A 137 -4.23 -7.93 20.10
N LYS A 138 -3.65 -7.94 21.30
CA LYS A 138 -4.41 -7.61 22.51
C LYS A 138 -4.94 -6.17 22.44
N ASN A 139 -6.17 -5.96 22.91
CA ASN A 139 -6.90 -4.69 22.79
C ASN A 139 -6.06 -3.46 23.16
N VAL A 140 -5.34 -3.50 24.29
CA VAL A 140 -4.49 -2.36 24.73
C VAL A 140 -3.34 -2.07 23.74
N VAL A 141 -2.70 -3.12 23.22
CA VAL A 141 -1.59 -2.99 22.27
C VAL A 141 -2.08 -2.47 20.92
N ARG A 142 -3.21 -3.00 20.44
CA ARG A 142 -3.91 -2.56 19.23
C ARG A 142 -4.30 -1.08 19.33
N ALA A 143 -5.04 -0.70 20.37
CA ALA A 143 -5.50 0.66 20.57
C ALA A 143 -4.33 1.65 20.62
N GLN A 144 -3.25 1.32 21.34
CA GLN A 144 -2.07 2.17 21.39
C GLN A 144 -1.36 2.25 20.03
N PHE A 145 -1.32 1.17 19.25
CA PHE A 145 -0.75 1.20 17.90
C PHE A 145 -1.54 2.14 16.98
N ILE A 146 -2.87 1.97 16.93
CA ILE A 146 -3.77 2.79 16.09
C ILE A 146 -3.67 4.25 16.48
N LYS A 147 -3.72 4.58 17.78
CA LYS A 147 -3.54 5.94 18.28
C LYS A 147 -2.21 6.56 17.84
N ASN A 148 -1.11 5.81 17.92
CA ASN A 148 0.20 6.31 17.50
C ASN A 148 0.27 6.53 15.98
N LEU A 149 -0.35 5.65 15.20
CA LEU A 149 -0.42 5.78 13.74
C LEU A 149 -1.29 6.99 13.34
N ALA A 150 -2.48 7.14 13.93
CA ALA A 150 -3.36 8.30 13.73
C ALA A 150 -2.62 9.62 14.01
N ALA A 151 -1.95 9.71 15.17
CA ALA A 151 -1.18 10.89 15.55
C ALA A 151 -0.03 11.19 14.58
N PHE A 152 0.59 10.15 14.01
CA PHE A 152 1.62 10.30 12.99
C PHE A 152 1.05 10.78 11.65
N LEU A 153 -0.02 10.14 11.16
CA LEU A 153 -0.69 10.51 9.90
C LEU A 153 -1.20 11.94 9.95
N LYS A 154 -1.74 12.37 11.11
CA LYS A 154 -2.13 13.76 11.35
C LYS A 154 -1.00 14.75 11.13
N ARG A 155 0.21 14.45 11.61
CA ARG A 155 1.40 15.30 11.43
C ARG A 155 1.89 15.32 9.99
N MET A 156 1.77 14.21 9.28
CA MET A 156 2.25 14.05 7.91
C MET A 156 1.20 14.39 6.84
N SER A 157 0.00 14.81 7.25
CA SER A 157 -1.16 15.06 6.38
C SER A 157 -0.88 15.96 5.19
N ASN A 158 -0.08 17.01 5.36
CA ASN A 158 0.20 18.00 4.32
C ASN A 158 1.31 17.59 3.33
N GLN A 159 2.03 16.49 3.59
CA GLN A 159 3.19 16.08 2.78
C GLN A 159 3.05 14.68 2.17
N LEU A 160 2.21 13.82 2.75
CA LEU A 160 1.96 12.50 2.21
C LEU A 160 1.12 12.59 0.94
N ASP A 161 1.63 12.00 -0.13
CA ASP A 161 0.98 11.85 -1.42
C ASP A 161 0.50 10.40 -1.66
N TYR A 162 1.13 9.44 -0.97
CA TYR A 162 0.80 8.02 -1.05
C TYR A 162 0.64 7.40 0.34
N LEU A 163 -0.49 6.71 0.56
CA LEU A 163 -0.72 5.88 1.74
C LEU A 163 -1.18 4.48 1.35
N ASN A 164 -0.52 3.46 1.88
CA ASN A 164 -0.94 2.08 1.71
C ASN A 164 -1.02 1.37 3.06
N LEU A 165 -2.25 1.01 3.45
CA LEU A 165 -2.58 0.25 4.65
C LEU A 165 -3.19 -1.11 4.31
N LYS A 166 -2.76 -1.70 3.19
CA LYS A 166 -3.27 -2.98 2.70
C LYS A 166 -3.17 -4.08 3.78
N GLY A 167 -4.25 -4.81 3.98
CA GLY A 167 -4.28 -5.92 4.96
C GLY A 167 -4.19 -5.45 6.41
N ALA A 168 -4.59 -4.22 6.72
CA ALA A 168 -4.60 -3.75 8.10
C ALA A 168 -5.62 -4.52 8.96
N ARG A 169 -6.76 -4.92 8.37
CA ARG A 169 -7.88 -5.62 9.01
C ARG A 169 -8.35 -5.00 10.34
N ILE A 170 -8.95 -3.82 10.25
CA ILE A 170 -9.45 -3.03 11.39
C ILE A 170 -10.97 -2.82 11.37
N THR A 171 -11.52 -2.30 12.48
CA THR A 171 -12.95 -1.94 12.51
C THR A 171 -13.21 -0.70 11.66
N LEU A 172 -14.49 -0.46 11.38
CA LEU A 172 -14.96 0.69 10.62
C LEU A 172 -14.55 2.02 11.28
N GLU A 173 -14.73 2.13 12.59
CA GLU A 173 -14.47 3.35 13.38
C GLU A 173 -12.98 3.67 13.40
N GLU A 174 -12.14 2.68 13.72
CA GLU A 174 -10.68 2.83 13.72
C GLU A 174 -10.15 3.16 12.33
N GLY A 175 -10.69 2.54 11.28
CA GLY A 175 -10.27 2.83 9.91
C GLY A 175 -10.66 4.23 9.46
N CYS A 176 -11.86 4.68 9.80
CA CYS A 176 -12.28 6.05 9.54
C CYS A 176 -11.45 7.05 10.36
N GLU A 177 -11.08 6.74 11.61
CA GLU A 177 -10.19 7.58 12.42
C GLU A 177 -8.81 7.76 11.76
N LEU A 178 -8.21 6.67 11.27
CA LEU A 178 -6.91 6.71 10.59
C LEU A 178 -6.97 7.53 9.30
N LEU A 179 -8.00 7.33 8.48
CA LEU A 179 -8.19 8.09 7.24
C LEU A 179 -8.48 9.57 7.51
N ASN A 180 -9.34 9.89 8.49
CA ASN A 180 -9.63 11.26 8.90
C ASN A 180 -8.42 11.99 9.48
N SER A 181 -7.42 11.26 9.99
CA SER A 181 -6.19 11.88 10.46
C SER A 181 -5.48 12.66 9.35
N LEU A 182 -5.57 12.19 8.09
CA LEU A 182 -4.98 12.84 6.91
C LEU A 182 -5.63 14.18 6.52
N SER A 183 -6.85 14.45 6.99
CA SER A 183 -7.58 15.68 6.68
C SER A 183 -7.80 16.56 7.91
N SER A 184 -7.28 16.17 9.07
CA SER A 184 -7.62 16.79 10.36
C SER A 184 -7.16 18.24 10.54
N LEU A 185 -6.21 18.74 9.73
CA LEU A 185 -5.71 20.12 9.84
C LEU A 185 -6.48 21.13 8.96
N THR A 186 -6.97 20.68 7.81
CA THR A 186 -7.55 21.54 6.75
C THR A 186 -8.96 21.11 6.36
N ASN A 187 -9.49 20.08 7.02
CA ASN A 187 -10.69 19.33 6.63
C ASN A 187 -10.65 18.77 5.19
N ARG A 188 -9.47 18.78 4.55
CA ARG A 188 -9.25 18.31 3.17
C ARG A 188 -7.93 17.57 3.10
N SER A 189 -7.91 16.42 2.45
CA SER A 189 -6.69 15.69 2.13
C SER A 189 -6.37 15.86 0.65
N PHE A 190 -5.09 16.12 0.38
CA PHE A 190 -4.53 16.27 -0.97
C PHE A 190 -3.73 15.04 -1.43
N ILE A 191 -3.81 13.96 -0.66
CA ILE A 191 -3.17 12.69 -1.02
C ILE A 191 -3.71 12.20 -2.38
N SER A 192 -2.82 11.77 -3.26
CA SER A 192 -3.20 11.32 -4.60
C SER A 192 -3.48 9.82 -4.67
N GLU A 193 -2.82 9.02 -3.85
CA GLU A 193 -3.00 7.57 -3.86
C GLU A 193 -3.28 6.99 -2.47
N ILE A 194 -4.38 6.23 -2.40
CA ILE A 194 -4.74 5.45 -1.22
C ILE A 194 -4.94 4.00 -1.61
N ASN A 195 -4.28 3.11 -0.88
CA ASN A 195 -4.52 1.68 -0.94
C ASN A 195 -5.02 1.16 0.42
N ILE A 196 -6.31 0.83 0.45
CA ILE A 196 -7.06 0.25 1.56
C ILE A 196 -7.63 -1.14 1.18
N GLU A 197 -6.92 -1.89 0.31
CA GLU A 197 -7.23 -3.29 0.03
C GLU A 197 -7.12 -4.12 1.32
N ASP A 198 -8.13 -4.92 1.66
CA ASP A 198 -8.23 -5.70 2.91
C ASP A 198 -7.97 -4.86 4.18
N PHE A 199 -8.30 -3.57 4.13
CA PHE A 199 -8.09 -2.62 5.22
C PHE A 199 -9.09 -2.84 6.36
N PHE A 200 -10.36 -2.98 6.04
CA PHE A 200 -11.41 -3.31 7.01
C PHE A 200 -11.46 -4.82 7.25
N SER A 201 -11.84 -5.24 8.45
CA SER A 201 -12.10 -6.65 8.76
C SER A 201 -13.15 -7.25 7.82
N LEU A 202 -13.04 -8.56 7.61
CA LEU A 202 -13.94 -9.32 6.74
C LEU A 202 -15.41 -9.17 7.15
N HIS A 203 -16.30 -9.26 6.17
CA HIS A 203 -17.76 -9.22 6.32
C HIS A 203 -18.39 -7.88 6.74
N LEU A 204 -17.60 -6.81 6.89
CA LEU A 204 -18.16 -5.49 7.16
C LEU A 204 -18.83 -4.91 5.90
N SER A 205 -20.08 -4.46 6.04
CA SER A 205 -20.84 -3.75 5.01
C SER A 205 -20.48 -2.26 4.97
N VAL A 206 -19.21 -1.96 4.69
CA VAL A 206 -18.63 -0.60 4.77
C VAL A 206 -19.37 0.38 3.85
N TYR A 207 -19.83 -0.09 2.70
CA TYR A 207 -20.63 0.65 1.71
C TYR A 207 -21.87 1.35 2.27
N SER A 208 -22.42 0.87 3.39
CA SER A 208 -23.64 1.42 4.02
C SER A 208 -23.33 2.46 5.10
N SER A 209 -22.05 2.71 5.38
CA SER A 209 -21.64 3.55 6.49
C SER A 209 -21.57 5.03 6.11
N ALA A 210 -22.42 5.83 6.76
CA ALA A 210 -22.33 7.28 6.70
C ALA A 210 -20.97 7.81 7.21
N LEU A 211 -20.37 7.16 8.21
CA LEU A 211 -19.05 7.55 8.73
C LEU A 211 -17.95 7.37 7.67
N PHE A 212 -18.01 6.28 6.91
CA PHE A 212 -17.07 6.04 5.82
C PHE A 212 -17.25 7.07 4.70
N HIS A 213 -18.50 7.33 4.28
CA HIS A 213 -18.82 8.36 3.29
C HIS A 213 -18.32 9.75 3.70
N GLN A 214 -18.59 10.17 4.93
CA GLN A 214 -18.08 11.44 5.49
C GLN A 214 -16.55 11.51 5.56
N THR A 215 -15.90 10.36 5.73
CA THR A 215 -14.43 10.27 5.72
C THR A 215 -13.90 10.42 4.30
N MET A 216 -14.51 9.73 3.34
CA MET A 216 -14.11 9.76 1.93
C MET A 216 -14.37 11.12 1.26
N SER A 217 -15.37 11.89 1.69
CA SER A 217 -15.63 13.24 1.18
C SER A 217 -14.52 14.25 1.48
N LYS A 218 -13.62 13.94 2.40
CA LYS A 218 -12.48 14.81 2.72
C LYS A 218 -11.35 14.70 1.70
N PHE A 219 -11.35 13.71 0.81
CA PHE A 219 -10.27 13.49 -0.15
C PHE A 219 -10.60 14.15 -1.51
N HIS A 220 -9.80 15.14 -1.90
CA HIS A 220 -10.11 16.04 -3.02
C HIS A 220 -9.13 15.94 -4.19
N SER A 221 -8.14 15.05 -4.13
CA SER A 221 -7.09 14.94 -5.16
C SER A 221 -6.75 13.49 -5.49
N LEU A 222 -7.66 12.56 -5.19
CA LEU A 222 -7.42 11.14 -5.42
C LEU A 222 -7.28 10.88 -6.91
N THR A 223 -6.12 10.39 -7.29
CA THR A 223 -5.79 9.89 -8.64
C THR A 223 -5.98 8.37 -8.69
N ILE A 224 -5.58 7.67 -7.63
CA ILE A 224 -5.67 6.20 -7.53
C ILE A 224 -6.29 5.81 -6.19
N LEU A 225 -7.36 5.02 -6.23
CA LEU A 225 -7.97 4.43 -5.04
C LEU A 225 -8.06 2.92 -5.20
N THR A 226 -7.48 2.18 -4.24
CA THR A 226 -7.56 0.72 -4.18
C THR A 226 -8.31 0.28 -2.93
N PHE A 227 -9.34 -0.55 -3.08
CA PHE A 227 -10.26 -0.91 -1.99
C PHE A 227 -11.03 -2.21 -2.33
N ASN A 228 -11.78 -2.74 -1.35
CA ASN A 228 -12.59 -3.94 -1.53
C ASN A 228 -14.02 -3.60 -1.98
N TYR A 229 -14.68 -4.55 -2.63
CA TYR A 229 -16.05 -4.38 -3.13
C TYR A 229 -17.03 -4.03 -2.02
N ASN A 230 -16.79 -4.51 -0.79
CA ASN A 230 -17.61 -4.17 0.37
C ASN A 230 -17.60 -2.68 0.78
N CYS A 231 -16.80 -1.82 0.14
CA CYS A 231 -16.83 -0.37 0.37
C CYS A 231 -17.53 0.41 -0.76
N ILE A 232 -17.88 -0.22 -1.89
CA ILE A 232 -18.45 0.50 -3.03
C ILE A 232 -19.96 0.74 -2.86
N SER A 233 -20.41 1.94 -3.19
CA SER A 233 -21.81 2.36 -3.12
C SER A 233 -22.07 3.49 -4.11
N ASP A 234 -23.33 3.75 -4.43
CA ASP A 234 -23.73 4.91 -5.24
C ASP A 234 -23.27 6.21 -4.56
N GLU A 235 -23.39 6.28 -3.23
CA GLU A 235 -22.93 7.41 -2.42
C GLU A 235 -21.41 7.62 -2.53
N LEU A 236 -20.60 6.55 -2.48
CA LEU A 236 -19.15 6.68 -2.67
C LEU A 236 -18.83 7.19 -4.08
N LEU A 237 -19.51 6.69 -5.12
CA LEU A 237 -19.28 7.15 -6.49
C LEU A 237 -19.65 8.63 -6.67
N ASP A 238 -20.75 9.07 -6.05
CA ASP A 238 -21.16 10.48 -6.03
C ASP A 238 -20.13 11.37 -5.31
N ILE A 239 -19.60 10.90 -4.17
CA ILE A 239 -18.52 11.57 -3.43
C ILE A 239 -17.26 11.72 -4.28
N LEU A 240 -16.83 10.64 -4.95
CA LEU A 240 -15.66 10.68 -5.84
C LEU A 240 -15.90 11.61 -7.02
N ARG A 241 -17.12 11.63 -7.57
CA ARG A 241 -17.53 12.53 -8.66
C ARG A 241 -17.45 14.00 -8.21
N GLU A 242 -17.92 14.31 -7.01
CA GLU A 242 -17.94 15.67 -6.49
C GLU A 242 -16.54 16.18 -6.14
N HIS A 243 -15.75 15.39 -5.42
CA HIS A 243 -14.51 15.86 -4.81
C HIS A 243 -13.25 15.56 -5.61
N SER A 244 -13.21 14.47 -6.39
CA SER A 244 -11.98 13.97 -7.04
C SER A 244 -12.08 13.75 -8.55
N SER A 245 -13.21 14.04 -9.20
CA SER A 245 -13.41 13.73 -10.63
C SER A 245 -12.38 14.34 -11.60
N HIS A 246 -11.79 15.48 -11.26
CA HIS A 246 -10.79 16.16 -12.08
C HIS A 246 -9.42 15.46 -12.10
N SER A 247 -9.11 14.67 -11.06
CA SER A 247 -7.82 13.99 -10.88
C SER A 247 -7.94 12.47 -10.94
N LEU A 248 -9.11 11.91 -10.65
CA LEU A 248 -9.34 10.47 -10.57
C LEU A 248 -9.06 9.75 -11.90
N CYS A 249 -8.10 8.83 -11.85
CA CYS A 249 -7.63 8.08 -13.02
C CYS A 249 -7.81 6.57 -12.87
N THR A 250 -7.69 6.01 -11.65
CA THR A 250 -7.77 4.55 -11.46
C THR A 250 -8.54 4.18 -10.20
N LEU A 251 -9.52 3.29 -10.35
CA LEU A 251 -10.10 2.53 -9.24
C LEU A 251 -9.68 1.07 -9.36
N ASN A 252 -9.08 0.53 -8.29
CA ASN A 252 -8.74 -0.88 -8.19
C ASN A 252 -9.67 -1.53 -7.16
N ILE A 253 -10.54 -2.43 -7.60
CA ILE A 253 -11.57 -3.03 -6.78
C ILE A 253 -11.27 -4.51 -6.62
N LYS A 254 -11.01 -4.94 -5.38
CA LYS A 254 -10.91 -6.35 -5.03
C LYS A 254 -12.29 -6.87 -4.63
N CYS A 255 -12.75 -7.92 -5.30
CA CYS A 255 -14.00 -8.61 -4.98
C CYS A 255 -13.66 -9.99 -4.41
N HIS A 256 -13.97 -10.23 -3.15
CA HIS A 256 -13.77 -11.52 -2.48
C HIS A 256 -15.09 -12.28 -2.35
N ILE A 257 -15.06 -13.62 -2.31
CA ILE A 257 -16.29 -14.45 -2.12
C ILE A 257 -17.13 -14.04 -0.90
N HIS A 258 -16.47 -13.56 0.15
CA HIS A 258 -17.12 -13.12 1.39
C HIS A 258 -17.63 -11.68 1.38
N ASP A 259 -17.38 -10.93 0.31
CA ASP A 259 -17.95 -9.60 0.15
C ASP A 259 -19.47 -9.71 -0.11
N PRO A 260 -20.25 -8.69 0.27
CA PRO A 260 -21.68 -8.66 0.01
C PRO A 260 -21.96 -8.41 -1.48
N HIS A 261 -22.21 -9.47 -2.24
CA HIS A 261 -22.55 -9.40 -3.68
C HIS A 261 -24.02 -9.07 -3.96
N GLY A 262 -24.83 -8.92 -2.90
CA GLY A 262 -26.24 -8.55 -3.01
C GLY A 262 -26.46 -7.06 -3.23
N GLN A 263 -25.47 -6.23 -2.91
CA GLN A 263 -25.55 -4.79 -3.14
C GLN A 263 -25.33 -4.49 -4.62
N VAL A 264 -26.31 -3.82 -5.21
CA VAL A 264 -26.28 -3.38 -6.61
C VAL A 264 -25.97 -1.90 -6.62
N VAL A 265 -24.75 -1.55 -7.03
CA VAL A 265 -24.39 -0.18 -7.40
C VAL A 265 -25.04 0.11 -8.75
N SER A 266 -25.72 1.23 -8.91
CA SER A 266 -26.45 1.51 -10.13
C SER A 266 -25.51 1.81 -11.31
N GLY A 267 -25.85 1.33 -12.50
CA GLY A 267 -25.13 1.69 -13.73
C GLY A 267 -25.14 3.21 -13.98
N MET A 268 -26.19 3.90 -13.53
CA MET A 268 -26.30 5.36 -13.60
C MET A 268 -25.25 6.08 -12.74
N ALA A 269 -25.00 5.64 -11.51
CA ALA A 269 -23.96 6.22 -10.66
C ALA A 269 -22.57 6.07 -11.32
N TRP A 270 -22.28 4.91 -11.91
CA TRP A 270 -21.07 4.67 -12.69
C TRP A 270 -20.96 5.58 -13.91
N ALA A 271 -22.02 5.67 -14.73
CA ALA A 271 -22.06 6.52 -15.91
C ALA A 271 -21.82 8.00 -15.54
N ASN A 272 -22.42 8.47 -14.45
CA ASN A 272 -22.25 9.83 -13.96
C ASN A 272 -20.81 10.12 -13.52
N LEU A 273 -20.17 9.18 -12.81
CA LEU A 273 -18.76 9.31 -12.45
C LEU A 273 -17.86 9.30 -13.68
N ALA A 274 -18.03 8.33 -14.59
CA ALA A 274 -17.22 8.20 -15.80
C ALA A 274 -17.34 9.42 -16.72
N LYS A 275 -18.54 9.99 -16.83
CA LYS A 275 -18.78 11.24 -17.58
C LYS A 275 -17.99 12.42 -16.99
N ARG A 276 -17.87 12.50 -15.66
CA ARG A 276 -17.16 13.60 -14.99
C ARG A 276 -15.66 13.37 -14.86
N ALA A 277 -15.23 12.11 -14.80
CA ALA A 277 -13.85 11.66 -14.74
C ALA A 277 -13.47 10.88 -16.02
N PRO A 278 -13.27 11.56 -17.17
CA PRO A 278 -13.08 10.90 -18.46
C PRO A 278 -11.79 10.06 -18.58
N LYS A 279 -10.85 10.24 -17.64
CA LYS A 279 -9.59 9.46 -17.56
C LYS A 279 -9.72 8.20 -16.69
N LEU A 280 -10.89 8.00 -16.07
CA LEU A 280 -11.11 6.91 -15.13
C LEU A 280 -11.00 5.55 -15.82
N ASN A 281 -10.19 4.68 -15.22
CA ASN A 281 -10.10 3.26 -15.53
C ASN A 281 -10.45 2.45 -14.28
N VAL A 282 -11.25 1.40 -14.44
CA VAL A 282 -11.60 0.48 -13.35
C VAL A 282 -10.93 -0.87 -13.58
N ASN A 283 -10.22 -1.36 -12.56
CA ASN A 283 -9.60 -2.68 -12.55
C ASN A 283 -10.25 -3.55 -11.50
N PHE A 284 -10.74 -4.72 -11.88
CA PHE A 284 -11.33 -5.69 -10.96
C PHE A 284 -10.39 -6.85 -10.68
N PHE A 285 -10.31 -7.25 -9.40
CA PHE A 285 -9.61 -8.44 -8.93
C PHE A 285 -10.60 -9.34 -8.19
N PHE A 286 -11.13 -10.34 -8.88
CA PHE A 286 -12.03 -11.32 -8.29
C PHE A 286 -11.23 -12.45 -7.65
N GLU A 287 -11.43 -12.67 -6.35
CA GLU A 287 -10.86 -13.76 -5.59
C GLU A 287 -11.99 -14.69 -5.14
N ARG A 288 -12.02 -15.89 -5.73
CA ARG A 288 -13.01 -16.94 -5.44
C ARG A 288 -14.48 -16.54 -5.69
N VAL A 289 -14.74 -15.47 -6.44
CA VAL A 289 -16.09 -15.12 -6.90
C VAL A 289 -16.37 -15.86 -8.21
N MET A 290 -17.05 -17.00 -8.10
CA MET A 290 -17.12 -18.00 -9.19
C MET A 290 -18.48 -18.10 -9.86
N LYS A 291 -19.54 -17.57 -9.25
CA LYS A 291 -20.90 -17.64 -9.78
C LYS A 291 -21.15 -16.54 -10.81
N HIS A 292 -21.65 -16.93 -11.99
CA HIS A 292 -21.99 -16.00 -13.07
C HIS A 292 -22.90 -14.87 -12.57
N ASP A 293 -23.95 -15.19 -11.83
CA ASP A 293 -24.91 -14.21 -11.33
C ASP A 293 -24.28 -13.15 -10.42
N HIS A 294 -23.25 -13.51 -9.65
CA HIS A 294 -22.53 -12.54 -8.81
C HIS A 294 -21.69 -11.62 -9.70
N LEU A 295 -20.96 -12.17 -10.67
CA LEU A 295 -20.14 -11.39 -11.60
C LEU A 295 -20.99 -10.45 -12.45
N ALA A 296 -22.14 -10.91 -12.95
CA ALA A 296 -23.06 -10.12 -13.76
C ALA A 296 -23.70 -8.95 -12.99
N ARG A 297 -23.87 -9.08 -11.66
CA ARG A 297 -24.34 -7.97 -10.81
C ARG A 297 -23.26 -6.92 -10.54
N ILE A 298 -22.00 -7.34 -10.51
CA ILE A 298 -20.85 -6.47 -10.22
C ILE A 298 -20.38 -5.73 -11.48
N LEU A 299 -20.27 -6.46 -12.60
CA LEU A 299 -19.75 -5.96 -13.86
C LEU A 299 -20.89 -5.38 -14.69
N LEU A 300 -21.08 -4.07 -14.57
CA LEU A 300 -22.03 -3.29 -15.36
C LEU A 300 -21.37 -2.59 -16.56
N VAL A 301 -22.09 -2.54 -17.69
CA VAL A 301 -21.55 -2.05 -18.97
C VAL A 301 -21.16 -0.57 -18.94
N GLU A 302 -21.73 0.20 -18.02
CA GLU A 302 -21.42 1.61 -17.79
C GLU A 302 -20.06 1.83 -17.11
N ILE A 303 -19.46 0.77 -16.55
CA ILE A 303 -18.17 0.87 -15.87
C ILE A 303 -17.06 0.95 -16.93
N PRO A 304 -16.14 1.93 -16.85
CA PRO A 304 -14.98 2.02 -17.76
C PRO A 304 -13.91 1.00 -17.35
N VAL A 305 -14.22 -0.29 -17.52
CA VAL A 305 -13.35 -1.41 -17.14
C VAL A 305 -12.15 -1.49 -18.07
N ARG A 306 -10.95 -1.50 -17.47
CA ARG A 306 -9.67 -1.65 -18.17
C ARG A 306 -9.07 -3.04 -17.98
N SER A 307 -9.27 -3.67 -16.82
CA SER A 307 -8.78 -5.02 -16.58
C SER A 307 -9.65 -5.80 -15.61
N ILE A 308 -9.75 -7.11 -15.85
CA ILE A 308 -10.43 -8.08 -14.99
C ILE A 308 -9.44 -9.22 -14.72
N SER A 309 -9.14 -9.45 -13.45
CA SER A 309 -8.33 -10.56 -12.97
C SER A 309 -9.21 -11.53 -12.21
N LEU A 310 -9.27 -12.79 -12.65
CA LEU A 310 -9.99 -13.86 -11.96
C LEU A 310 -8.98 -14.79 -11.29
N ARG A 311 -9.02 -14.92 -9.95
CA ARG A 311 -8.10 -15.76 -9.18
C ARG A 311 -8.89 -16.85 -8.44
N SER A 312 -8.42 -18.09 -8.56
CA SER A 312 -9.00 -19.24 -7.89
C SER A 312 -7.94 -20.14 -7.25
N CYS A 313 -8.23 -20.54 -6.01
CA CYS A 313 -7.73 -21.78 -5.44
C CYS A 313 -8.95 -22.70 -5.27
N TYR A 314 -8.88 -23.88 -5.88
CA TYR A 314 -9.80 -25.03 -5.86
C TYR A 314 -10.86 -25.10 -6.98
N PHE A 315 -10.66 -26.09 -7.85
CA PHE A 315 -11.54 -26.55 -8.95
C PHE A 315 -12.69 -27.46 -8.47
N SER A 316 -12.96 -27.53 -7.17
CA SER A 316 -13.88 -28.51 -6.57
C SER A 316 -15.32 -28.01 -6.38
N ASP A 317 -15.67 -26.80 -6.82
CA ASP A 317 -17.06 -26.32 -6.81
C ASP A 317 -17.80 -26.89 -8.04
N PRO A 318 -18.78 -27.80 -7.86
CA PRO A 318 -19.48 -28.44 -8.97
C PRO A 318 -20.38 -27.49 -9.77
N ASP A 319 -20.72 -26.31 -9.22
CA ASP A 319 -21.51 -25.28 -9.91
C ASP A 319 -20.64 -24.33 -10.75
N TRP A 320 -19.32 -24.57 -10.83
CA TRP A 320 -18.41 -23.78 -11.64
C TRP A 320 -18.60 -24.05 -13.13
N THR A 321 -19.20 -23.07 -13.81
CA THR A 321 -19.05 -22.95 -15.26
C THR A 321 -18.54 -21.55 -15.60
N MET A 322 -17.30 -21.43 -16.06
CA MET A 322 -16.77 -20.17 -16.59
C MET A 322 -17.39 -19.77 -17.91
N ARG A 323 -17.98 -20.74 -18.62
CA ARG A 323 -18.47 -20.55 -19.98
C ARG A 323 -19.45 -19.38 -20.08
N PRO A 324 -20.52 -19.27 -19.27
CA PRO A 324 -21.43 -18.12 -19.36
C PRO A 324 -20.74 -16.78 -19.11
N THR A 325 -19.80 -16.72 -18.14
CA THR A 325 -19.02 -15.50 -17.87
C THR A 325 -18.14 -15.12 -19.04
N LEU A 326 -17.43 -16.07 -19.63
CA LEU A 326 -16.54 -15.82 -20.77
C LEU A 326 -17.30 -15.52 -22.06
N THR A 327 -18.44 -16.17 -22.31
CA THR A 327 -19.18 -16.03 -23.57
C THR A 327 -20.22 -14.92 -23.55
N ASN A 328 -20.76 -14.55 -22.39
CA ASN A 328 -21.89 -13.62 -22.31
C ASN A 328 -21.51 -12.29 -21.64
N LEU A 329 -20.64 -12.31 -20.63
CA LEU A 329 -20.34 -11.12 -19.82
C LEU A 329 -19.09 -10.37 -20.32
N LEU A 330 -17.96 -11.06 -20.49
CA LEU A 330 -16.71 -10.42 -20.90
C LEU A 330 -16.73 -9.77 -22.30
N PRO A 331 -17.47 -10.29 -23.31
CA PRO A 331 -17.51 -9.65 -24.62
C PRO A 331 -18.00 -8.21 -24.59
N ALA A 332 -18.85 -7.84 -23.62
CA ALA A 332 -19.31 -6.46 -23.44
C ALA A 332 -18.18 -5.47 -23.14
N TYR A 333 -17.02 -5.95 -22.65
CA TYR A 333 -15.87 -5.12 -22.28
C TYR A 333 -14.69 -5.25 -23.26
N TRP A 334 -14.85 -5.98 -24.36
CA TRP A 334 -13.75 -6.35 -25.26
C TRP A 334 -12.95 -5.13 -25.77
N HIS A 335 -13.62 -4.00 -25.99
CA HIS A 335 -13.00 -2.78 -26.50
C HIS A 335 -12.09 -2.07 -25.48
N GLY A 336 -12.29 -2.29 -24.18
CA GLY A 336 -11.55 -1.62 -23.09
C GLY A 336 -10.53 -2.51 -22.37
N LEU A 337 -10.65 -3.84 -22.47
CA LEU A 337 -9.81 -4.79 -21.75
C LEU A 337 -8.37 -4.83 -22.28
N GLN A 338 -7.40 -4.52 -21.42
CA GLN A 338 -5.98 -4.78 -21.69
C GLN A 338 -5.60 -6.21 -21.26
N VAL A 339 -5.08 -6.99 -22.20
CA VAL A 339 -4.48 -8.30 -21.90
C VAL A 339 -3.11 -8.08 -21.27
N ARG A 340 -2.92 -8.47 -20.00
CA ARG A 340 -1.60 -8.50 -19.35
C ARG A 340 -1.15 -9.95 -19.20
N GLU A 341 -0.01 -10.29 -19.78
CA GLU A 341 0.70 -11.53 -19.49
C GLU A 341 1.45 -11.37 -18.16
N THR A 342 0.97 -12.02 -17.10
CA THR A 342 1.79 -12.22 -15.89
C THR A 342 2.68 -13.44 -16.11
N ILE A 343 3.93 -13.20 -16.48
CA ILE A 343 4.99 -14.23 -16.47
C ILE A 343 5.35 -14.48 -14.99
N GLY A 344 4.98 -15.66 -14.48
CA GLY A 344 5.39 -16.11 -13.15
C GLY A 344 4.25 -16.44 -12.19
N THR A 345 3.41 -17.42 -12.54
CA THR A 345 2.79 -18.44 -11.65
C THR A 345 1.86 -19.31 -12.52
N PRO A 346 1.63 -20.60 -12.19
CA PRO A 346 0.83 -21.48 -13.03
C PRO A 346 -0.65 -21.24 -12.77
N TYR A 347 -1.21 -20.16 -13.32
CA TYR A 347 -2.64 -19.87 -13.23
C TYR A 347 -3.17 -19.42 -14.58
N CYS A 348 -4.36 -19.91 -14.96
CA CYS A 348 -5.00 -19.67 -16.25
C CYS A 348 -4.95 -18.20 -16.67
N ASN A 349 -4.11 -17.91 -17.66
CA ASN A 349 -4.12 -16.65 -18.38
C ASN A 349 -5.21 -16.73 -19.46
N ILE A 350 -6.13 -15.77 -19.49
CA ILE A 350 -7.07 -15.61 -20.60
C ILE A 350 -6.25 -15.13 -21.81
N THR A 351 -5.89 -16.07 -22.69
CA THR A 351 -5.21 -15.79 -23.96
C THR A 351 -6.26 -15.38 -24.99
N LYS A 352 -5.93 -14.40 -25.84
CA LYS A 352 -6.68 -14.12 -27.08
C LYS A 352 -6.86 -15.44 -27.85
N LEU A 353 -8.08 -15.96 -27.90
CA LEU A 353 -8.45 -16.91 -28.95
C LEU A 353 -8.70 -16.07 -30.20
N SER A 354 -7.64 -15.89 -31.00
CA SER A 354 -7.83 -15.59 -32.42
C SER A 354 -8.53 -16.79 -33.06
N LYS A 355 -9.49 -16.50 -33.93
CA LYS A 355 -10.28 -17.47 -34.71
C LYS A 355 -9.46 -18.63 -35.26
#